data_AF-A0AAU2I3Z5-F1
#
_entry.id   AF-A0AAU2I3Z5-F1
#
_cell.length_a   1.000
_cell.length_b   1.000
_cell.length_c   1.000
_cell.angle_alpha   90.00
_cell.angle_beta   90.00
_cell.angle_gamma   90.00
#
_symmetry.space_group_name_H-M   'P 1'
#
loop_
_entity.id
_entity.type
_entity.pdbx_description
1 polymer ?
#
loop_
_entity_poly.entity_id
_entity_poly.type
_entity_poly.pdbx_seq_one_letter_code
_entity_poly.pdbx_strand_id
1 'polypeptide(L)'
;MGRRQLVYVVPGIGGSVLEEPPSGKGPGRRVWDAGLGDIAASFLRPGRLDPDIGLRPVGLITSKRLVGWTPVHGYERLINQVGAGAVVDRGHPDARNLAADVVLFPYDFRMGAAEAAHRLAADAHDRLKDYDEKERAGRVVVVAHSMGGLVARYWLGPLEGWRVCRSLVTLGTPHRGAPKALDWMVNGIPLRHAIGGREGALTRWPAIAELLPQYPAVWDNRTQRPLYPGELPMEWLRSRVETGARVHADIKQAWDVLPRTTEMVPRLGWSHATDGVAHWDGKSLRMTGEQPTWLGLAGRQDELGDGTVPACSAVPWEMSGHNTLAMRVAEKHGPMSAAPWVAPALTHYEERPTLDAVRGDRHRTTLGLDIDDVHAEHTPLPVHVALRGEDAPAGPPAGVEVWATLRPADSPPGGPGVEVALAADSTSGTYVCELIGQPPGVYEITVEAEAVPGAGDLTATDLVTVVSP
;
A
#
# COMPACT_ATOMS: atom_id res chain seq x y z
N MET A 1 12.70 -4.48 -27.93
CA MET A 1 13.23 -3.98 -26.64
C MET A 1 12.47 -4.72 -25.55
N GLY A 2 13.17 -5.48 -24.70
CA GLY A 2 12.53 -6.15 -23.55
C GLY A 2 12.11 -5.15 -22.48
N ARG A 3 11.22 -5.54 -21.56
CA ARG A 3 10.80 -4.65 -20.47
C ARG A 3 11.97 -4.45 -19.50
N ARG A 4 12.07 -3.26 -18.92
CA ARG A 4 13.15 -2.94 -17.96
C ARG A 4 12.87 -3.50 -16.56
N GLN A 5 11.58 -3.68 -16.22
CA GLN A 5 11.11 -4.17 -14.94
C GLN A 5 10.47 -5.55 -15.06
N LEU A 6 10.58 -6.33 -13.99
CA LEU A 6 9.86 -7.59 -13.79
C LEU A 6 8.47 -7.28 -13.22
N VAL A 7 7.41 -7.66 -13.93
CA VAL A 7 6.03 -7.40 -13.49
C VAL A 7 5.40 -8.64 -12.88
N TYR A 8 4.94 -8.55 -11.64
CA TYR A 8 4.12 -9.57 -11.01
C TYR A 8 2.63 -9.24 -11.14
N VAL A 9 1.84 -10.24 -11.57
CA VAL A 9 0.38 -10.21 -11.50
C VAL A 9 -0.08 -11.14 -10.39
N VAL A 10 -0.58 -10.57 -9.29
CA VAL A 10 -1.04 -11.29 -8.11
C VAL A 10 -2.57 -11.29 -8.06
N PRO A 11 -3.23 -12.45 -8.16
CA PRO A 11 -4.69 -12.53 -8.22
C PRO A 11 -5.35 -12.33 -6.85
N GLY A 12 -6.65 -12.09 -6.88
CA GLY A 12 -7.52 -12.16 -5.70
C GLY A 12 -7.84 -13.60 -5.27
N ILE A 13 -8.58 -13.71 -4.17
CA ILE A 13 -9.09 -14.99 -3.67
C ILE A 13 -9.87 -15.75 -4.76
N GLY A 14 -9.60 -17.03 -4.92
CA GLY A 14 -10.22 -17.85 -5.95
C GLY A 14 -9.68 -17.64 -7.37
N GLY A 15 -8.66 -16.78 -7.57
CA GLY A 15 -8.14 -16.41 -8.89
C GLY A 15 -7.05 -17.34 -9.47
N SER A 16 -6.53 -18.28 -8.68
CA SER A 16 -5.58 -19.31 -9.11
C SER A 16 -6.30 -20.60 -9.50
N VAL A 17 -5.73 -21.38 -10.41
CA VAL A 17 -6.08 -22.79 -10.65
C VAL A 17 -5.34 -23.64 -9.62
N LEU A 18 -6.06 -24.54 -8.93
CA LEU A 18 -5.50 -25.46 -7.93
C LEU A 18 -5.65 -26.92 -8.39
N GLU A 19 -4.56 -27.67 -8.28
CA GLU A 19 -4.47 -29.10 -8.61
C GLU A 19 -4.04 -29.93 -7.40
N GLU A 20 -4.50 -31.17 -7.31
CA GLU A 20 -3.89 -32.17 -6.45
C GLU A 20 -2.46 -32.47 -6.92
N PRO A 21 -1.51 -32.75 -6.00
CA PRO A 21 -0.20 -33.24 -6.38
C PRO A 21 -0.33 -34.49 -7.26
N PRO A 22 0.45 -34.62 -8.34
CA PRO A 22 0.37 -35.77 -9.21
C PRO A 22 0.74 -37.06 -8.46
N SER A 23 -0.10 -38.09 -8.56
CA SER A 23 0.15 -39.41 -7.98
C SER A 23 0.96 -40.35 -8.91
N GLY A 24 1.51 -39.81 -10.01
CA GLY A 24 2.25 -40.56 -11.04
C GLY A 24 2.81 -39.64 -12.15
N LYS A 25 3.07 -40.19 -13.35
CA LYS A 25 3.64 -39.45 -14.50
C LYS A 25 2.63 -38.56 -15.26
N GLY A 26 1.40 -38.44 -14.78
CA GLY A 26 0.34 -37.62 -15.40
C GLY A 26 0.16 -36.26 -14.70
N PRO A 27 -0.55 -35.31 -15.32
CA PRO A 27 -0.87 -34.04 -14.67
C PRO A 27 -1.73 -34.26 -13.41
N GLY A 28 -1.59 -33.35 -12.45
CA GLY A 28 -2.41 -33.33 -11.25
C GLY A 28 -3.90 -33.18 -11.58
N ARG A 29 -4.77 -33.70 -10.73
CA ARG A 29 -6.21 -33.54 -10.92
C ARG A 29 -6.61 -32.12 -10.52
N ARG A 30 -7.25 -31.38 -11.44
CA ARG A 30 -7.81 -30.06 -11.12
C ARG A 30 -8.91 -30.17 -10.08
N VAL A 31 -8.75 -29.39 -9.02
CA VAL A 31 -9.72 -29.26 -7.92
C VAL A 31 -10.46 -27.94 -8.03
N TRP A 32 -9.80 -26.91 -8.57
CA TRP A 32 -10.39 -25.59 -8.79
C TRP A 32 -9.82 -24.95 -10.05
N ASP A 33 -10.69 -24.63 -11.01
CA ASP A 33 -10.37 -23.84 -12.21
C ASP A 33 -11.46 -22.78 -12.54
N ALA A 34 -12.40 -22.59 -11.61
CA ALA A 34 -13.63 -21.81 -11.77
C ALA A 34 -14.57 -22.28 -12.92
N GLY A 35 -14.53 -23.56 -13.30
CA GLY A 35 -15.49 -24.20 -14.21
C GLY A 35 -16.81 -24.60 -13.55
N LEU A 36 -17.93 -24.49 -14.30
CA LEU A 36 -19.30 -24.80 -13.84
C LEU A 36 -19.44 -26.20 -13.19
N GLY A 37 -18.72 -27.21 -13.71
CA GLY A 37 -18.74 -28.58 -13.19
C GLY A 37 -17.99 -28.76 -11.87
N ASP A 38 -16.84 -28.12 -11.71
CA ASP A 38 -16.01 -28.24 -10.50
C ASP A 38 -16.52 -27.41 -9.35
N ILE A 39 -17.23 -26.33 -9.65
CA ILE A 39 -17.94 -25.52 -8.67
C ILE A 39 -19.14 -26.30 -8.13
N ALA A 40 -20.00 -26.86 -8.99
CA ALA A 40 -21.10 -27.73 -8.56
C ALA A 40 -20.57 -28.93 -7.74
N ALA A 41 -19.47 -29.56 -8.18
CA ALA A 41 -18.83 -30.66 -7.45
C ALA A 41 -18.16 -30.23 -6.13
N SER A 42 -17.62 -29.01 -6.02
CA SER A 42 -17.02 -28.45 -4.79
C SER A 42 -18.08 -27.98 -3.79
N PHE A 43 -19.24 -27.52 -4.28
CA PHE A 43 -20.42 -27.28 -3.45
C PHE A 43 -21.08 -28.59 -2.98
N LEU A 44 -21.05 -29.64 -3.80
CA LEU A 44 -21.51 -31.00 -3.45
C LEU A 44 -20.49 -31.78 -2.59
N ARG A 45 -19.20 -31.41 -2.60
CA ARG A 45 -18.11 -32.03 -1.81
C ARG A 45 -17.20 -30.96 -1.19
N PRO A 46 -17.67 -30.23 -0.17
CA PRO A 46 -16.95 -29.13 0.46
C PRO A 46 -15.54 -29.49 0.96
N GLY A 47 -15.30 -30.75 1.34
CA GLY A 47 -13.99 -31.23 1.79
C GLY A 47 -12.89 -31.18 0.73
N ARG A 48 -13.19 -31.02 -0.56
CA ARG A 48 -12.15 -30.95 -1.61
C ARG A 48 -11.26 -29.71 -1.55
N LEU A 49 -11.81 -28.62 -1.00
CA LEU A 49 -11.07 -27.38 -0.81
C LEU A 49 -10.71 -27.18 0.66
N ASP A 50 -10.68 -28.24 1.45
CA ASP A 50 -10.22 -28.17 2.82
C ASP A 50 -8.75 -27.73 2.87
N PRO A 51 -8.37 -26.73 3.70
CA PRO A 51 -7.00 -26.22 3.74
C PRO A 51 -5.97 -27.27 4.16
N ASP A 52 -6.37 -28.37 4.82
CA ASP A 52 -5.46 -29.46 5.18
C ASP A 52 -5.06 -30.32 3.97
N ILE A 53 -5.81 -30.22 2.86
CA ILE A 53 -5.44 -30.86 1.60
C ILE A 53 -4.41 -29.98 0.91
N GLY A 54 -3.16 -30.46 0.81
CA GLY A 54 -2.12 -29.78 0.07
C GLY A 54 -2.44 -29.72 -1.43
N LEU A 55 -2.92 -28.57 -1.90
CA LEU A 55 -3.14 -28.30 -3.32
C LEU A 55 -2.02 -27.43 -3.86
N ARG A 56 -1.74 -27.60 -5.16
CA ARG A 56 -0.70 -26.88 -5.85
C ARG A 56 -1.31 -25.83 -6.78
N PRO A 57 -0.93 -24.55 -6.66
CA PRO A 57 -1.28 -23.53 -7.64
C PRO A 57 -0.51 -23.77 -8.94
N VAL A 58 -1.19 -23.73 -10.08
CA VAL A 58 -0.59 -24.07 -11.40
C VAL A 58 -0.82 -23.04 -12.51
N GLY A 59 -1.54 -21.96 -12.22
CA GLY A 59 -1.78 -20.85 -13.15
C GLY A 59 -2.91 -19.95 -12.68
N LEU A 60 -3.14 -18.84 -13.39
CA LEU A 60 -4.30 -17.99 -13.15
C LEU A 60 -5.52 -18.47 -13.93
N ILE A 61 -6.71 -18.20 -13.41
CA ILE A 61 -7.95 -18.43 -14.14
C ILE A 61 -8.02 -17.44 -15.31
N THR A 62 -8.15 -17.96 -16.53
CA THR A 62 -8.15 -17.15 -17.75
C THR A 62 -9.58 -16.84 -18.23
N SER A 63 -10.51 -17.78 -18.12
CA SER A 63 -11.87 -17.60 -18.67
C SER A 63 -12.83 -16.88 -17.72
N LYS A 64 -13.66 -15.97 -18.25
CA LYS A 64 -14.89 -15.52 -17.58
C LYS A 64 -15.87 -16.69 -17.50
N ARG A 65 -16.23 -17.14 -16.30
CA ARG A 65 -17.20 -18.22 -16.11
C ARG A 65 -18.11 -17.95 -14.92
N LEU A 66 -19.31 -18.49 -14.97
CA LEU A 66 -20.29 -18.37 -13.91
C LEU A 66 -20.02 -19.42 -12.80
N VAL A 67 -19.95 -18.96 -11.55
CA VAL A 67 -20.13 -19.77 -10.33
C VAL A 67 -21.60 -19.69 -9.96
N GLY A 68 -22.41 -20.63 -10.46
CA GLY A 68 -23.88 -20.51 -10.36
C GLY A 68 -24.37 -19.28 -11.15
N TRP A 69 -24.92 -18.26 -10.48
CA TRP A 69 -25.31 -16.94 -11.04
C TRP A 69 -24.27 -15.83 -10.83
N THR A 70 -23.14 -16.11 -10.16
CA THR A 70 -22.12 -15.10 -9.83
C THR A 70 -20.96 -15.14 -10.84
N PRO A 71 -20.62 -14.02 -11.52
CA PRO A 71 -19.54 -14.01 -12.50
C PRO A 71 -18.16 -14.06 -11.82
N VAL A 72 -17.35 -15.07 -12.13
CA VAL A 72 -15.90 -15.04 -11.90
C VAL A 72 -15.24 -14.44 -13.12
N HIS A 73 -14.57 -13.32 -12.91
CA HIS A 73 -13.84 -12.61 -13.96
C HIS A 73 -12.46 -13.25 -14.10
N GLY A 74 -12.23 -13.91 -15.23
CA GLY A 74 -10.89 -14.42 -15.56
C GLY A 74 -9.93 -13.28 -15.92
N TYR A 75 -8.64 -13.54 -15.70
CA TYR A 75 -7.56 -12.59 -15.90
C TYR A 75 -7.06 -12.51 -17.35
N GLU A 76 -7.69 -13.22 -18.31
CA GLU A 76 -7.20 -13.27 -19.71
C GLU A 76 -6.97 -11.90 -20.33
N ARG A 77 -7.88 -10.94 -20.12
CA ARG A 77 -7.69 -9.58 -20.64
C ARG A 77 -6.49 -8.89 -20.01
N LEU A 78 -6.34 -8.98 -18.69
CA LEU A 78 -5.19 -8.43 -17.98
C LEU A 78 -3.90 -9.07 -18.51
N ILE A 79 -3.86 -10.40 -18.59
CA ILE A 79 -2.71 -11.17 -19.09
C ILE A 79 -2.34 -10.74 -20.51
N ASN A 80 -3.33 -10.59 -21.39
CA ASN A 80 -3.09 -10.15 -22.77
C ASN A 80 -2.58 -8.70 -22.83
N GLN A 81 -3.08 -7.83 -21.95
CA GLN A 81 -2.67 -6.44 -21.86
C GLN A 81 -1.26 -6.28 -21.31
N VAL A 82 -0.92 -6.94 -20.19
CA VAL A 82 0.41 -6.85 -19.58
C VAL A 82 1.45 -7.68 -20.32
N GLY A 83 1.03 -8.77 -20.97
CA GLY A 83 1.90 -9.66 -21.73
C GLY A 83 2.17 -9.20 -23.16
N ALA A 84 1.54 -8.13 -23.64
CA ALA A 84 1.74 -7.62 -24.99
C ALA A 84 3.21 -7.24 -25.20
N GLY A 85 3.88 -7.94 -26.11
CA GLY A 85 5.31 -7.74 -26.43
C GLY A 85 6.29 -8.22 -25.36
N ALA A 86 5.85 -8.99 -24.38
CA ALA A 86 6.64 -9.45 -23.24
C ALA A 86 6.73 -10.99 -23.17
N VAL A 87 7.81 -11.50 -22.58
CA VAL A 87 7.94 -12.91 -22.21
C VAL A 87 7.16 -13.14 -20.92
N VAL A 88 6.12 -14.00 -20.98
CA VAL A 88 5.22 -14.25 -19.84
C VAL A 88 5.47 -15.64 -19.25
N ASP A 89 5.81 -15.68 -17.96
CA ASP A 89 5.70 -16.88 -17.14
C ASP A 89 4.24 -17.06 -16.68
N ARG A 90 3.66 -18.20 -17.02
CA ARG A 90 2.26 -18.52 -16.71
C ARG A 90 2.03 -18.97 -15.26
N GLY A 91 3.11 -19.11 -14.49
CA GLY A 91 3.05 -19.44 -13.06
C GLY A 91 2.94 -20.93 -12.76
N HIS A 92 3.17 -21.80 -13.75
CA HIS A 92 3.17 -23.23 -13.51
C HIS A 92 4.47 -23.63 -12.77
N PRO A 93 4.40 -24.31 -11.61
CA PRO A 93 5.57 -24.55 -10.77
C PRO A 93 6.66 -25.38 -11.47
N ASP A 94 6.27 -26.31 -12.34
CA ASP A 94 7.21 -27.18 -13.08
C ASP A 94 7.66 -26.59 -14.42
N ALA A 95 7.17 -25.41 -14.81
CA ALA A 95 7.45 -24.80 -16.11
C ALA A 95 7.74 -23.30 -15.97
N ARG A 96 8.40 -22.92 -14.86
CA ARG A 96 8.83 -21.54 -14.59
C ARG A 96 9.76 -21.07 -15.71
N ASN A 97 9.52 -19.86 -16.20
CA ASN A 97 10.42 -19.15 -17.08
C ASN A 97 11.10 -18.02 -16.30
N LEU A 98 12.31 -18.26 -15.81
CA LEU A 98 13.06 -17.30 -15.01
C LEU A 98 13.48 -16.05 -15.80
N ALA A 99 13.52 -16.14 -17.13
CA ALA A 99 13.81 -15.02 -18.02
C ALA A 99 12.56 -14.21 -18.43
N ALA A 100 11.41 -14.45 -17.80
CA ALA A 100 10.18 -13.73 -18.11
C ALA A 100 10.21 -12.27 -17.65
N ASP A 101 9.63 -11.39 -18.46
CA ASP A 101 9.35 -9.99 -18.12
C ASP A 101 8.10 -9.87 -17.22
N VAL A 102 7.15 -10.79 -17.38
CA VAL A 102 5.87 -10.80 -16.64
C VAL A 102 5.66 -12.16 -16.00
N VAL A 103 5.34 -12.16 -14.71
CA VAL A 103 5.07 -13.36 -13.91
C VAL A 103 3.62 -13.34 -13.47
N LEU A 104 2.84 -14.30 -13.96
CA LEU A 104 1.54 -14.60 -13.39
C LEU A 104 1.80 -15.41 -12.12
N PHE A 105 1.37 -14.92 -10.96
CA PHE A 105 1.72 -15.50 -9.66
C PHE A 105 0.52 -16.20 -9.02
N PRO A 106 0.22 -17.46 -9.40
CA PRO A 106 -0.81 -18.22 -8.73
C PRO A 106 -0.31 -18.66 -7.35
N TYR A 107 -1.19 -18.55 -6.36
CA TYR A 107 -0.96 -19.06 -5.01
C TYR A 107 -2.17 -19.86 -4.53
N ASP A 108 -1.96 -20.70 -3.51
CA ASP A 108 -3.07 -21.34 -2.82
C ASP A 108 -3.82 -20.31 -1.98
N PHE A 109 -4.87 -19.74 -2.57
CA PHE A 109 -5.65 -18.67 -1.97
C PHE A 109 -6.40 -19.07 -0.71
N ARG A 110 -6.40 -20.35 -0.32
CA ARG A 110 -7.03 -20.81 0.91
C ARG A 110 -6.17 -20.49 2.13
N MET A 111 -4.84 -20.55 1.95
CA MET A 111 -3.85 -20.50 3.03
C MET A 111 -3.55 -19.09 3.56
N GLY A 112 -4.03 -18.04 2.90
CA GLY A 112 -3.87 -16.66 3.34
C GLY A 112 -2.74 -15.89 2.64
N ALA A 113 -2.68 -14.59 2.93
CA ALA A 113 -1.81 -13.63 2.30
C ALA A 113 -0.36 -13.73 2.77
N ALA A 114 -0.14 -14.01 4.06
CA ALA A 114 1.21 -14.16 4.62
C ALA A 114 1.95 -15.37 3.99
N GLU A 115 1.30 -16.53 3.88
CA GLU A 115 1.85 -17.73 3.21
C GLU A 115 2.18 -17.42 1.74
N ALA A 116 1.24 -16.79 1.02
CA ALA A 116 1.44 -16.40 -0.37
C ALA A 116 2.58 -15.38 -0.54
N ALA A 117 2.76 -14.47 0.43
CA ALA A 117 3.81 -13.46 0.41
C ALA A 117 5.20 -14.08 0.58
N HIS A 118 5.35 -15.10 1.45
CA HIS A 118 6.62 -15.85 1.56
C HIS A 118 6.97 -16.55 0.26
N ARG A 119 5.97 -17.12 -0.43
CA ARG A 119 6.18 -17.72 -1.77
C ARG A 119 6.56 -16.67 -2.81
N LEU A 120 5.97 -15.48 -2.75
CA LEU A 120 6.30 -14.37 -3.65
C LEU A 120 7.73 -13.90 -3.40
N ALA A 121 8.13 -13.78 -2.13
CA ALA A 121 9.49 -13.43 -1.74
C ALA A 121 10.51 -14.43 -2.28
N ALA A 122 10.24 -15.73 -2.15
CA ALA A 122 11.11 -16.79 -2.68
C ALA A 122 11.22 -16.74 -4.21
N ASP A 123 10.11 -16.57 -4.93
CA ASP A 123 10.16 -16.47 -6.40
C ASP A 123 10.88 -15.20 -6.87
N ALA A 124 10.65 -14.06 -6.22
CA ALA A 124 11.35 -12.82 -6.53
C ALA A 124 12.85 -12.93 -6.24
N HIS A 125 13.23 -13.57 -5.13
CA HIS A 125 14.63 -13.85 -4.81
C HIS A 125 15.29 -14.70 -5.91
N ASP A 126 14.67 -15.81 -6.30
CA ASP A 126 15.18 -16.71 -7.35
C ASP A 126 15.46 -15.99 -8.68
N ARG A 127 14.57 -15.07 -9.08
CA ARG A 127 14.66 -14.33 -10.35
C ARG A 127 15.67 -13.19 -10.31
N LEU A 128 15.93 -12.67 -9.13
CA LEU A 128 16.78 -11.50 -8.93
C LEU A 128 18.16 -11.84 -8.39
N LYS A 129 18.42 -13.10 -8.00
CA LYS A 129 19.66 -13.53 -7.32
C LYS A 129 20.96 -13.22 -8.07
N ASP A 130 20.92 -13.14 -9.40
CA ASP A 130 22.10 -12.90 -10.24
C ASP A 130 22.39 -11.41 -10.46
N TYR A 131 21.52 -10.52 -9.96
CA TYR A 131 21.71 -9.06 -9.99
C TYR A 131 22.31 -8.58 -8.67
N ASP A 132 23.16 -7.56 -8.74
CA ASP A 132 23.67 -6.90 -7.53
C ASP A 132 22.57 -6.08 -6.81
N GLU A 133 22.87 -5.55 -5.62
CA GLU A 133 21.89 -4.78 -4.85
C GLU A 133 21.37 -3.52 -5.58
N LYS A 134 22.23 -2.80 -6.31
CA LYS A 134 21.86 -1.58 -7.03
C LYS A 134 21.01 -1.91 -8.25
N GLU A 135 21.32 -3.00 -8.94
CA GLU A 135 20.57 -3.48 -10.09
C GLU A 135 19.20 -4.05 -9.72
N ARG A 136 19.06 -4.60 -8.50
CA ARG A 136 17.78 -5.10 -7.97
C ARG A 136 16.85 -3.98 -7.50
N ALA A 137 17.39 -2.85 -7.07
CA ALA A 137 16.62 -1.74 -6.54
C ALA A 137 15.57 -1.25 -7.56
N GLY A 138 14.29 -1.30 -7.18
CA GLY A 138 13.18 -0.86 -8.03
C GLY A 138 13.02 -1.61 -9.36
N ARG A 139 13.48 -2.87 -9.42
CA ARG A 139 13.36 -3.75 -10.60
C ARG A 139 12.00 -4.44 -10.70
N VAL A 140 11.24 -4.50 -9.61
CA VAL A 140 9.93 -5.16 -9.57
C VAL A 140 8.78 -4.14 -9.60
N VAL A 141 7.74 -4.44 -10.37
CA VAL A 141 6.43 -3.79 -10.30
C VAL A 141 5.38 -4.86 -10.00
N VAL A 142 4.43 -4.57 -9.11
CA VAL A 142 3.36 -5.50 -8.76
C VAL A 142 2.01 -4.93 -9.14
N VAL A 143 1.19 -5.74 -9.82
CA VAL A 143 -0.24 -5.52 -9.99
C VAL A 143 -1.00 -6.56 -9.20
N ALA A 144 -1.73 -6.08 -8.20
CA ALA A 144 -2.35 -6.93 -7.21
C ALA A 144 -3.85 -6.68 -7.16
N HIS A 145 -4.64 -7.71 -7.45
CA HIS A 145 -6.11 -7.61 -7.44
C HIS A 145 -6.69 -8.14 -6.13
N SER A 146 -7.64 -7.41 -5.54
CA SER A 146 -8.41 -7.83 -4.37
C SER A 146 -7.46 -8.27 -3.23
N MET A 147 -7.63 -9.47 -2.67
CA MET A 147 -6.76 -10.05 -1.64
C MET A 147 -5.27 -10.12 -2.05
N GLY A 148 -4.97 -10.19 -3.35
CA GLY A 148 -3.59 -10.14 -3.85
C GLY A 148 -2.85 -8.88 -3.40
N GLY A 149 -3.56 -7.76 -3.16
CA GLY A 149 -2.94 -6.56 -2.60
C GLY A 149 -2.48 -6.74 -1.15
N LEU A 150 -3.14 -7.59 -0.36
CA LEU A 150 -2.66 -7.94 0.98
C LEU A 150 -1.40 -8.83 0.88
N VAL A 151 -1.36 -9.77 -0.08
CA VAL A 151 -0.16 -10.59 -0.37
C VAL A 151 1.02 -9.68 -0.69
N ALA A 152 0.84 -8.75 -1.63
CA ALA A 152 1.88 -7.84 -2.05
C ALA A 152 2.32 -6.92 -0.90
N ARG A 153 1.38 -6.39 -0.11
CA ARG A 153 1.71 -5.52 1.04
C ARG A 153 2.45 -6.25 2.14
N TYR A 154 2.10 -7.51 2.42
CA TYR A 154 2.83 -8.35 3.37
C TYR A 154 4.25 -8.65 2.85
N TRP A 155 4.41 -8.90 1.55
CA TRP A 155 5.72 -9.07 0.96
C TRP A 155 6.57 -7.79 1.04
N LEU A 156 5.99 -6.63 0.71
CA LEU A 156 6.74 -5.38 0.68
C LEU A 156 7.13 -4.89 2.08
N GLY A 157 6.22 -4.97 3.05
CA GLY A 157 6.45 -4.50 4.42
C GLY A 157 7.20 -5.56 5.24
N PRO A 158 6.48 -6.51 5.88
CA PRO A 158 7.08 -7.53 6.75
C PRO A 158 8.25 -8.32 6.15
N LEU A 159 8.26 -8.59 4.85
CA LEU A 159 9.32 -9.36 4.18
C LEU A 159 10.33 -8.50 3.41
N GLU A 160 10.31 -7.18 3.63
CA GLU A 160 11.23 -6.21 3.03
C GLU A 160 11.31 -6.20 1.49
N GLY A 161 10.26 -6.67 0.79
CA GLY A 161 10.18 -6.63 -0.67
C GLY A 161 10.29 -5.22 -1.25
N TRP A 162 10.07 -4.18 -0.44
CA TRP A 162 10.25 -2.77 -0.82
C TRP A 162 11.65 -2.46 -1.39
N ARG A 163 12.68 -3.20 -0.97
CA ARG A 163 14.07 -3.00 -1.45
C ARG A 163 14.21 -3.20 -2.95
N VAL A 164 13.41 -4.10 -3.53
CA VAL A 164 13.47 -4.45 -4.95
C VAL A 164 12.25 -3.96 -5.74
N CYS A 165 11.20 -3.54 -5.04
CA CYS A 165 9.95 -3.12 -5.66
C CYS A 165 9.88 -1.61 -5.84
N ARG A 166 9.65 -1.20 -7.09
CA ARG A 166 9.43 0.20 -7.48
C ARG A 166 8.01 0.65 -7.17
N SER A 167 7.02 -0.14 -7.56
CA SER A 167 5.62 0.25 -7.48
C SER A 167 4.71 -0.94 -7.20
N LEU A 168 3.70 -0.71 -6.35
CA LEU A 168 2.58 -1.60 -6.11
C LEU A 168 1.29 -0.93 -6.57
N VAL A 169 0.65 -1.50 -7.58
CA VAL A 169 -0.71 -1.13 -8.02
C VAL A 169 -1.70 -2.10 -7.38
N THR A 170 -2.55 -1.61 -6.47
CA THR A 170 -3.65 -2.42 -5.91
C THR A 170 -4.96 -2.12 -6.63
N LEU A 171 -5.74 -3.16 -6.92
CA LEU A 171 -7.02 -3.07 -7.61
C LEU A 171 -8.12 -3.62 -6.69
N GLY A 172 -8.91 -2.74 -6.07
CA GLY A 172 -10.04 -3.12 -5.21
C GLY A 172 -9.62 -3.93 -3.97
N THR A 173 -8.43 -3.67 -3.43
CA THR A 173 -7.91 -4.43 -2.28
C THR A 173 -8.65 -4.05 -0.98
N PRO A 174 -9.14 -5.02 -0.19
CA PRO A 174 -9.77 -4.74 1.10
C PRO A 174 -8.72 -4.50 2.19
N HIS A 175 -8.08 -3.32 2.18
CA HIS A 175 -7.02 -2.95 3.12
C HIS A 175 -7.48 -2.93 4.59
N ARG A 176 -8.79 -2.82 4.85
CA ARG A 176 -9.38 -2.92 6.20
C ARG A 176 -10.35 -4.11 6.34
N GLY A 177 -10.29 -5.08 5.43
CA GLY A 177 -11.26 -6.18 5.35
C GLY A 177 -12.60 -5.79 4.71
N ALA A 178 -13.49 -6.74 4.48
CA ALA A 178 -14.77 -6.51 3.81
C ALA A 178 -15.93 -7.15 4.60
N PRO A 179 -17.06 -6.44 4.81
CA PRO A 179 -18.21 -7.02 5.52
C PRO A 179 -18.74 -8.30 4.88
N LYS A 180 -18.59 -8.44 3.56
CA LYS A 180 -18.90 -9.66 2.80
C LYS A 180 -18.13 -10.91 3.28
N ALA A 181 -16.91 -10.76 3.78
CA ALA A 181 -16.16 -11.89 4.34
C ALA A 181 -16.79 -12.40 5.65
N LEU A 182 -17.32 -11.48 6.47
CA LEU A 182 -18.06 -11.82 7.67
C LEU A 182 -19.38 -12.54 7.32
N ASP A 183 -20.09 -12.07 6.29
CA ASP A 183 -21.28 -12.75 5.76
C ASP A 183 -20.97 -14.19 5.33
N TRP A 184 -19.89 -14.39 4.56
CA TRP A 184 -19.47 -15.73 4.16
C TRP A 184 -19.12 -16.65 5.32
N MET A 185 -18.55 -16.12 6.41
CA MET A 185 -18.27 -16.90 7.61
C MET A 185 -19.53 -17.26 8.40
N VAL A 186 -20.43 -16.32 8.60
CA VAL A 186 -21.58 -16.47 9.51
C VAL A 186 -22.79 -17.08 8.82
N ASN A 187 -23.09 -16.63 7.61
CA ASN A 187 -24.25 -17.03 6.83
C ASN A 187 -23.91 -18.03 5.70
N GLY A 188 -22.64 -18.11 5.31
CA GLY A 188 -22.20 -18.91 4.17
C GLY A 188 -22.30 -18.15 2.85
N ILE A 189 -21.94 -18.81 1.74
CA ILE A 189 -22.14 -18.24 0.39
C ILE A 189 -23.61 -18.44 0.00
N PRO A 190 -24.30 -17.47 -0.63
CA PRO A 190 -25.74 -17.55 -0.94
C PRO A 190 -26.24 -18.83 -1.64
N LEU A 191 -25.39 -19.52 -2.41
CA LEU A 191 -25.71 -20.82 -3.03
C LEU A 191 -25.89 -21.97 -2.00
N ARG A 192 -25.39 -21.81 -0.77
CA ARG A 192 -25.51 -22.78 0.33
C ARG A 192 -26.82 -22.68 1.11
N HIS A 193 -27.56 -21.56 1.01
CA HIS A 193 -28.86 -21.43 1.68
C HIS A 193 -29.88 -22.47 1.20
N ALA A 194 -29.72 -23.01 -0.01
CA ALA A 194 -30.56 -24.07 -0.55
C ALA A 194 -30.26 -25.48 0.00
N ILE A 195 -29.14 -25.69 0.72
CA ILE A 195 -28.64 -27.04 1.10
C ILE A 195 -28.26 -27.19 2.58
N GLY A 196 -28.59 -26.22 3.45
CA GLY A 196 -28.67 -26.43 4.91
C GLY A 196 -27.37 -26.63 5.70
N GLY A 197 -26.18 -26.49 5.10
CA GLY A 197 -24.91 -26.69 5.81
C GLY A 197 -24.28 -25.39 6.32
N ARG A 198 -24.21 -25.22 7.66
CA ARG A 198 -23.51 -24.09 8.33
C ARG A 198 -21.99 -24.30 8.46
N GLU A 199 -21.52 -25.55 8.47
CA GLU A 199 -20.10 -25.89 8.56
C GLU A 199 -19.52 -26.13 7.16
N GLY A 200 -18.86 -25.12 6.61
CA GLY A 200 -18.22 -25.18 5.29
C GLY A 200 -16.71 -24.96 5.39
N ALA A 201 -15.94 -25.59 4.50
CA ALA A 201 -14.49 -25.43 4.37
C ALA A 201 -14.01 -23.96 4.39
N LEU A 202 -14.84 -23.01 3.92
CA LEU A 202 -14.57 -21.57 3.94
C LEU A 202 -14.30 -21.01 5.35
N THR A 203 -15.01 -21.49 6.38
CA THR A 203 -14.79 -21.06 7.78
C THR A 203 -13.44 -21.52 8.33
N ARG A 204 -12.80 -22.48 7.65
CA ARG A 204 -11.47 -23.00 7.98
C ARG A 204 -10.35 -22.30 7.23
N TRP A 205 -10.65 -21.56 6.15
CA TRP A 205 -9.62 -20.92 5.32
C TRP A 205 -9.02 -19.71 6.05
N PRO A 206 -7.70 -19.69 6.32
CA PRO A 206 -7.02 -18.50 6.84
C PRO A 206 -7.29 -17.24 6.01
N ALA A 207 -7.35 -17.37 4.67
CA ALA A 207 -7.61 -16.26 3.78
C ALA A 207 -8.93 -15.51 4.05
N ILE A 208 -10.00 -16.21 4.42
CA ILE A 208 -11.28 -15.55 4.75
C ILE A 208 -11.15 -14.78 6.07
N ALA A 209 -10.39 -15.32 7.03
CA ALA A 209 -10.13 -14.68 8.32
C ALA A 209 -9.38 -13.35 8.14
N GLU A 210 -8.38 -13.33 7.26
CA GLU A 210 -7.63 -12.12 6.89
C GLU A 210 -8.46 -11.07 6.14
N LEU A 211 -9.60 -11.45 5.57
CA LEU A 211 -10.53 -10.55 4.90
C LEU A 211 -11.61 -10.00 5.84
N LEU A 212 -11.67 -10.44 7.10
CA LEU A 212 -12.64 -9.93 8.07
C LEU A 212 -12.40 -8.43 8.36
N PRO A 213 -13.47 -7.64 8.59
CA PRO A 213 -13.33 -6.22 8.90
C PRO A 213 -12.43 -5.96 10.11
N GLN A 214 -11.50 -5.02 9.93
CA GLN A 214 -10.56 -4.52 10.95
C GLN A 214 -11.06 -3.22 11.60
N TYR A 215 -12.37 -3.00 11.54
CA TYR A 215 -13.10 -1.83 12.01
C TYR A 215 -14.47 -2.29 12.53
N PRO A 216 -15.21 -1.46 13.29
CA PRO A 216 -16.47 -1.90 13.88
C PRO A 216 -17.58 -1.87 12.82
N ALA A 217 -17.58 -2.90 11.97
CA ALA A 217 -18.46 -3.04 10.81
C ALA A 217 -19.85 -3.60 11.17
N VAL A 218 -20.04 -4.01 12.43
CA VAL A 218 -21.28 -4.63 12.89
C VAL A 218 -22.07 -3.61 13.70
N TRP A 219 -23.37 -3.50 13.47
CA TRP A 219 -24.30 -2.78 14.33
C TRP A 219 -25.10 -3.78 15.17
N ASP A 220 -24.96 -3.74 16.49
CA ASP A 220 -25.76 -4.57 17.38
C ASP A 220 -27.11 -3.90 17.65
N ASN A 221 -28.17 -4.44 17.04
CA ASN A 221 -29.53 -3.94 17.20
C ASN A 221 -30.05 -4.06 18.64
N ARG A 222 -29.47 -4.93 19.48
CA ARG A 222 -29.91 -5.11 20.86
C ARG A 222 -29.34 -4.07 21.79
N THR A 223 -28.06 -3.77 21.63
CA THR A 223 -27.33 -2.83 22.50
C THR A 223 -27.17 -1.45 21.87
N GLN A 224 -27.60 -1.27 20.63
CA GLN A 224 -27.53 -0.02 19.86
C GLN A 224 -26.12 0.57 19.82
N ARG A 225 -25.13 -0.31 19.63
CA ARG A 225 -23.72 0.08 19.56
C ARG A 225 -23.00 -0.62 18.43
N PRO A 226 -21.96 0.01 17.87
CA PRO A 226 -21.13 -0.65 16.87
C PRO A 226 -20.21 -1.68 17.54
N LEU A 227 -19.95 -2.78 16.85
CA LEU A 227 -19.10 -3.89 17.27
C LEU A 227 -18.07 -4.22 16.19
N TYR A 228 -16.88 -4.61 16.63
CA TYR A 228 -15.96 -5.38 15.80
C TYR A 228 -16.50 -6.80 15.61
N PRO A 229 -16.14 -7.49 14.50
CA PRO A 229 -16.53 -8.88 14.29
C PRO A 229 -16.19 -9.82 15.45
N GLY A 230 -15.06 -9.60 16.13
CA GLY A 230 -14.61 -10.43 17.26
C GLY A 230 -15.40 -10.24 18.56
N GLU A 231 -16.22 -9.18 18.64
CA GLU A 231 -17.10 -8.91 19.79
C GLU A 231 -18.48 -9.57 19.64
N LEU A 232 -18.79 -10.16 18.49
CA LEU A 232 -19.99 -10.97 18.34
C LEU A 232 -19.94 -12.16 19.31
N PRO A 233 -21.09 -12.60 19.86
CA PRO A 233 -21.16 -13.72 20.80
C PRO A 233 -21.02 -15.08 20.08
N MET A 234 -19.96 -15.23 19.27
CA MET A 234 -19.62 -16.39 18.47
C MET A 234 -18.17 -16.79 18.77
N GLU A 235 -17.96 -17.68 19.74
CA GLU A 235 -16.60 -18.03 20.22
C GLU A 235 -15.70 -18.55 19.09
N TRP A 236 -16.26 -19.35 18.17
CA TRP A 236 -15.52 -19.88 17.01
C TRP A 236 -15.00 -18.78 16.07
N LEU A 237 -15.65 -17.62 16.02
CA LEU A 237 -15.27 -16.50 15.16
C LEU A 237 -14.11 -15.70 15.75
N ARG A 238 -14.01 -15.62 17.08
CA ARG A 238 -12.99 -14.83 17.78
C ARG A 238 -11.57 -15.20 17.35
N SER A 239 -11.24 -16.49 17.39
CA SER A 239 -9.92 -16.99 16.97
C SER A 239 -9.59 -16.67 15.50
N ARG A 240 -10.61 -16.64 14.63
CA ARG A 240 -10.45 -16.25 13.22
C ARG A 240 -10.17 -14.76 13.08
N VAL A 241 -10.92 -13.92 13.80
CA VAL A 241 -10.69 -12.46 13.83
C VAL A 241 -9.28 -12.15 14.30
N GLU A 242 -8.82 -12.78 15.39
CA GLU A 242 -7.46 -12.60 15.90
C GLU A 242 -6.37 -13.01 14.91
N THR A 243 -6.58 -14.13 14.21
CA THR A 243 -5.65 -14.60 13.17
C THR A 243 -5.55 -13.59 12.03
N GLY A 244 -6.69 -13.12 11.51
CA GLY A 244 -6.71 -12.12 10.44
C GLY A 244 -6.12 -10.78 10.88
N ALA A 245 -6.44 -10.34 12.09
CA ALA A 245 -5.94 -9.08 12.65
C ALA A 245 -4.42 -9.05 12.78
N ARG A 246 -3.77 -10.19 13.05
CA ARG A 246 -2.32 -10.29 13.10
C ARG A 246 -1.66 -9.93 11.77
N VAL A 247 -2.18 -10.45 10.66
CA VAL A 247 -1.66 -10.13 9.31
C VAL A 247 -1.80 -8.64 8.99
N HIS A 248 -2.94 -8.04 9.37
CA HIS A 248 -3.14 -6.59 9.19
C HIS A 248 -2.23 -5.75 10.09
N ALA A 249 -2.00 -6.20 11.33
CA ALA A 249 -1.09 -5.54 12.26
C ALA A 249 0.36 -5.59 11.75
N ASP A 250 0.83 -6.74 11.28
CA ASP A 250 2.15 -6.91 10.67
C ASP A 250 2.33 -5.95 9.49
N ILE A 251 1.34 -5.90 8.58
CA ILE A 251 1.36 -4.97 7.43
C ILE A 251 1.41 -3.53 7.94
N LYS A 252 0.51 -3.14 8.85
CA LYS A 252 0.45 -1.75 9.34
C LYS A 252 1.77 -1.34 9.98
N GLN A 253 2.29 -2.15 10.91
CA GLN A 253 3.53 -1.86 11.62
C GLN A 253 4.71 -1.69 10.67
N ALA A 254 4.86 -2.56 9.68
CA ALA A 254 5.95 -2.45 8.72
C ALA A 254 5.78 -1.22 7.80
N TRP A 255 4.57 -0.95 7.31
CA TRP A 255 4.29 0.17 6.39
C TRP A 255 4.36 1.55 7.06
N ASP A 256 4.19 1.62 8.38
CA ASP A 256 4.35 2.85 9.17
C ASP A 256 5.82 3.32 9.17
N VAL A 257 6.80 2.40 9.09
CA VAL A 257 8.25 2.72 9.10
C VAL A 257 8.95 2.45 7.76
N LEU A 258 8.23 1.95 6.76
CA LEU A 258 8.77 1.60 5.44
C LEU A 258 9.28 2.85 4.71
N PRO A 259 10.54 2.85 4.21
CA PRO A 259 11.08 3.94 3.40
C PRO A 259 10.16 4.21 2.19
N ARG A 260 9.85 5.47 1.92
CA ARG A 260 8.92 5.87 0.85
C ARG A 260 9.51 5.71 -0.59
N THR A 261 10.39 4.74 -0.77
CA THR A 261 11.04 4.40 -2.05
C THR A 261 10.15 3.57 -2.97
N THR A 262 9.22 2.80 -2.42
CA THR A 262 8.20 2.07 -3.20
C THR A 262 6.93 2.90 -3.31
N GLU A 263 6.46 3.11 -4.53
CA GLU A 263 5.21 3.82 -4.80
C GLU A 263 3.99 2.92 -4.55
N MET A 264 3.05 3.37 -3.72
CA MET A 264 1.75 2.74 -3.53
C MET A 264 0.70 3.43 -4.39
N VAL A 265 0.10 2.68 -5.33
CA VAL A 265 -0.91 3.17 -6.28
C VAL A 265 -2.21 2.41 -6.06
N PRO A 266 -3.06 2.84 -5.11
CA PRO A 266 -4.34 2.20 -4.90
C PRO A 266 -5.35 2.64 -5.96
N ARG A 267 -6.12 1.66 -6.46
CA ARG A 267 -7.25 1.87 -7.36
C ARG A 267 -8.48 1.26 -6.71
N LEU A 268 -9.44 2.11 -6.37
CA LEU A 268 -10.65 1.72 -5.65
C LEU A 268 -11.89 1.98 -6.51
N GLY A 269 -12.75 0.97 -6.60
CA GLY A 269 -14.01 1.11 -7.33
C GLY A 269 -14.95 2.02 -6.56
N TRP A 270 -15.74 2.78 -7.31
CA TRP A 270 -16.54 3.87 -6.79
C TRP A 270 -18.00 3.78 -7.25
N SER A 271 -18.93 4.23 -6.39
CA SER A 271 -20.36 4.42 -6.71
C SER A 271 -21.15 3.13 -6.98
N HIS A 272 -20.62 1.95 -6.61
CA HIS A 272 -21.37 0.70 -6.69
C HIS A 272 -21.91 0.32 -5.32
N ALA A 273 -23.21 -0.01 -5.26
CA ALA A 273 -23.84 -0.54 -4.05
C ALA A 273 -23.02 -1.72 -3.51
N THR A 274 -22.59 -1.60 -2.25
CA THR A 274 -21.66 -2.51 -1.60
C THR A 274 -22.09 -2.67 -0.15
N ASP A 275 -22.05 -3.89 0.37
CA ASP A 275 -22.38 -4.15 1.78
C ASP A 275 -21.41 -3.39 2.69
N GLY A 276 -21.95 -2.39 3.40
CA GLY A 276 -21.19 -1.52 4.29
C GLY A 276 -21.39 -1.85 5.76
N VAL A 277 -22.53 -2.46 6.11
CA VAL A 277 -22.94 -2.76 7.49
C VAL A 277 -23.44 -4.19 7.63
N ALA A 278 -23.08 -4.82 8.74
CA ALA A 278 -23.69 -6.06 9.20
C ALA A 278 -24.55 -5.78 10.44
N HIS A 279 -25.85 -6.07 10.40
CA HIS A 279 -26.73 -5.95 11.57
C HIS A 279 -26.80 -7.26 12.32
N TRP A 280 -26.55 -7.22 13.62
CA TRP A 280 -26.73 -8.34 14.53
C TRP A 280 -27.98 -8.14 15.39
N ASP A 281 -28.90 -9.10 15.38
CA ASP A 281 -30.15 -9.04 16.17
C ASP A 281 -30.10 -9.88 17.46
N GLY A 282 -28.96 -10.53 17.74
CA GLY A 282 -28.81 -11.50 18.82
C GLY A 282 -28.89 -12.95 18.40
N LYS A 283 -29.34 -13.24 17.17
CA LYS A 283 -29.54 -14.58 16.63
C LYS A 283 -28.96 -14.73 15.22
N SER A 284 -29.08 -13.71 14.39
CA SER A 284 -28.70 -13.70 12.99
C SER A 284 -27.95 -12.43 12.60
N LEU A 285 -27.09 -12.56 11.59
CA LEU A 285 -26.36 -11.46 10.99
C LEU A 285 -26.98 -11.14 9.63
N ARG A 286 -27.32 -9.88 9.37
CA ARG A 286 -27.89 -9.43 8.10
C ARG A 286 -27.01 -8.35 7.48
N MET A 287 -26.62 -8.55 6.22
CA MET A 287 -25.87 -7.55 5.46
C MET A 287 -26.80 -6.49 4.86
N THR A 288 -26.36 -5.23 4.88
CA THR A 288 -27.02 -4.12 4.22
C THR A 288 -26.00 -3.26 3.46
N GLY A 289 -26.46 -2.63 2.37
CA GLY A 289 -25.70 -1.60 1.64
C GLY A 289 -25.69 -0.24 2.33
N GLU A 290 -26.19 -0.16 3.57
CA GLU A 290 -26.13 1.03 4.39
C GLU A 290 -24.68 1.38 4.70
N GLN A 291 -24.45 2.67 4.96
CA GLN A 291 -23.13 3.17 5.30
C GLN A 291 -23.00 3.27 6.82
N PRO A 292 -21.88 2.82 7.41
CA PRO A 292 -21.70 2.82 8.85
C PRO A 292 -21.47 4.25 9.37
N THR A 293 -22.56 4.97 9.65
CA THR A 293 -22.54 6.39 10.03
C THR A 293 -21.71 6.67 11.28
N TRP A 294 -21.61 5.70 12.20
CA TRP A 294 -20.80 5.78 13.42
C TRP A 294 -19.28 5.80 13.16
N LEU A 295 -18.81 5.47 11.95
CA LEU A 295 -17.39 5.56 11.61
C LEU A 295 -16.94 6.98 11.28
N GLY A 296 -17.86 7.95 11.21
CA GLY A 296 -17.51 9.35 10.96
C GLY A 296 -16.74 9.53 9.64
N LEU A 297 -17.24 8.95 8.54
CA LEU A 297 -16.55 8.89 7.25
C LEU A 297 -16.30 10.26 6.57
N ALA A 298 -16.49 11.39 7.25
CA ALA A 298 -16.11 12.73 6.81
C ALA A 298 -16.59 13.11 5.38
N GLY A 299 -17.86 12.86 5.06
CA GLY A 299 -18.42 13.14 3.73
C GLY A 299 -18.22 12.02 2.71
N ARG A 300 -17.56 10.92 3.12
CA ARG A 300 -17.35 9.71 2.30
C ARG A 300 -18.46 8.67 2.43
N GLN A 301 -19.65 9.06 2.87
CA GLN A 301 -20.80 8.16 2.93
C GLN A 301 -21.25 7.76 1.51
N ASP A 302 -21.19 8.67 0.54
CA ASP A 302 -21.70 8.42 -0.82
C ASP A 302 -20.68 7.70 -1.73
N GLU A 303 -19.49 7.37 -1.22
CA GLU A 303 -18.44 6.68 -1.99
C GLU A 303 -18.84 5.24 -2.36
N LEU A 304 -19.69 4.62 -1.53
CA LEU A 304 -20.13 3.24 -1.62
C LEU A 304 -18.94 2.26 -1.70
N GLY A 305 -18.68 1.67 -2.86
CA GLY A 305 -17.58 0.76 -3.10
C GLY A 305 -17.60 0.19 -4.52
N ASP A 306 -17.06 -1.01 -4.68
CA ASP A 306 -16.91 -1.70 -5.97
C ASP A 306 -17.88 -2.89 -6.16
N GLY A 307 -18.85 -3.05 -5.26
CA GLY A 307 -19.79 -4.16 -5.16
C GLY A 307 -19.28 -5.35 -4.32
N THR A 308 -18.08 -5.27 -3.76
CA THR A 308 -17.50 -6.27 -2.86
C THR A 308 -16.76 -5.62 -1.69
N VAL A 309 -15.95 -4.61 -1.96
CA VAL A 309 -15.13 -3.89 -0.99
C VAL A 309 -15.67 -2.46 -0.85
N PRO A 310 -16.05 -2.03 0.37
CA PRO A 310 -16.42 -0.65 0.62
C PRO A 310 -15.25 0.31 0.30
N ALA A 311 -15.54 1.48 -0.25
CA ALA A 311 -14.53 2.48 -0.61
C ALA A 311 -13.65 2.85 0.59
N CYS A 312 -14.24 2.98 1.78
CA CYS A 312 -13.53 3.25 3.04
C CYS A 312 -12.56 2.11 3.44
N SER A 313 -12.74 0.89 2.94
CA SER A 313 -11.81 -0.22 3.15
C SER A 313 -10.78 -0.35 2.01
N ALA A 314 -11.08 0.19 0.83
CA ALA A 314 -10.21 0.14 -0.34
C ALA A 314 -9.04 1.15 -0.31
N VAL A 315 -9.01 2.05 0.67
CA VAL A 315 -7.88 2.96 0.90
C VAL A 315 -6.86 2.29 1.85
N PRO A 316 -5.56 2.30 1.60
CA PRO A 316 -4.56 1.84 2.57
C PRO A 316 -4.60 2.60 3.91
N TRP A 317 -4.04 2.03 4.99
CA TRP A 317 -4.06 2.63 6.33
C TRP A 317 -3.21 3.90 6.39
N GLU A 318 -1.99 3.80 5.87
CA GLU A 318 -0.99 4.85 5.68
C GLU A 318 -1.49 6.00 4.78
N MET A 319 -2.61 5.82 4.07
CA MET A 319 -3.22 6.82 3.19
C MET A 319 -4.55 7.36 3.73
N SER A 320 -4.89 7.14 5.02
CA SER A 320 -6.23 7.46 5.59
C SER A 320 -6.66 8.93 5.43
N GLY A 321 -5.71 9.86 5.34
CA GLY A 321 -5.95 11.30 5.12
C GLY A 321 -5.71 11.80 3.69
N HIS A 322 -5.35 10.93 2.74
CA HIS A 322 -5.06 11.35 1.37
C HIS A 322 -6.35 11.64 0.59
N ASN A 323 -6.25 12.55 -0.39
CA ASN A 323 -7.32 12.78 -1.36
C ASN A 323 -7.47 11.55 -2.26
N THR A 324 -8.63 10.90 -2.20
CA THR A 324 -8.90 9.66 -2.92
C THR A 324 -9.44 9.88 -4.33
N LEU A 325 -9.72 11.12 -4.76
CA LEU A 325 -10.33 11.39 -6.08
C LEU A 325 -9.54 10.77 -7.22
N ALA A 326 -8.20 10.89 -7.19
CA ALA A 326 -7.31 10.34 -8.20
C ALA A 326 -7.15 8.81 -8.13
N MET A 327 -7.65 8.16 -7.06
CA MET A 327 -7.61 6.71 -6.85
C MET A 327 -8.87 6.01 -7.37
N ARG A 328 -9.97 6.77 -7.53
CA ARG A 328 -11.29 6.24 -7.88
C ARG A 328 -11.32 5.75 -9.32
N VAL A 329 -11.96 4.61 -9.52
CA VAL A 329 -12.21 4.03 -10.84
C VAL A 329 -13.68 3.60 -10.95
N ALA A 330 -14.20 3.60 -12.18
CA ALA A 330 -15.62 3.32 -12.42
C ALA A 330 -15.95 1.82 -12.43
N GLU A 331 -14.94 0.95 -12.49
CA GLU A 331 -15.15 -0.49 -12.58
C GLU A 331 -15.63 -1.12 -11.26
N LYS A 332 -16.48 -2.14 -11.39
CA LYS A 332 -16.80 -3.08 -10.29
C LYS A 332 -15.61 -3.99 -9.98
N HIS A 333 -15.62 -4.60 -8.80
CA HIS A 333 -14.53 -5.40 -8.24
C HIS A 333 -13.86 -6.33 -9.26
N GLY A 334 -14.60 -7.29 -9.82
CA GLY A 334 -14.06 -8.23 -10.80
C GLY A 334 -13.56 -7.59 -12.10
N PRO A 335 -14.39 -6.79 -12.82
CA PRO A 335 -13.98 -6.10 -14.04
C PRO A 335 -12.75 -5.19 -13.89
N MET A 336 -12.51 -4.62 -12.71
CA MET A 336 -11.37 -3.73 -12.43
C MET A 336 -10.03 -4.37 -12.74
N SER A 337 -9.86 -5.65 -12.40
CA SER A 337 -8.66 -6.43 -12.73
C SER A 337 -8.32 -6.45 -14.22
N ALA A 338 -9.31 -6.29 -15.09
CA ALA A 338 -9.21 -6.41 -16.54
C ALA A 338 -9.52 -5.09 -17.25
N ALA A 339 -9.47 -3.97 -16.53
CA ALA A 339 -9.84 -2.68 -17.06
C ALA A 339 -8.83 -2.19 -18.12
N PRO A 340 -9.27 -1.58 -19.23
CA PRO A 340 -8.37 -1.14 -20.31
C PRO A 340 -7.26 -0.18 -19.89
N TRP A 341 -7.45 0.57 -18.80
CA TRP A 341 -6.49 1.53 -18.29
C TRP A 341 -5.33 0.90 -17.49
N VAL A 342 -5.42 -0.39 -17.12
CA VAL A 342 -4.39 -1.04 -16.28
C VAL A 342 -3.03 -1.12 -17.00
N ALA A 343 -3.00 -1.56 -18.26
CA ALA A 343 -1.74 -1.62 -19.02
C ALA A 343 -1.11 -0.24 -19.32
N PRO A 344 -1.88 0.78 -19.74
CA PRO A 344 -1.36 2.15 -19.86
C PRO A 344 -0.81 2.68 -18.53
N ALA A 345 -1.48 2.41 -17.41
CA ALA A 345 -0.99 2.82 -16.09
C ALA A 345 0.32 2.10 -15.74
N LEU A 346 0.43 0.80 -16.02
CA LEU A 346 1.67 0.06 -15.84
C LEU A 346 2.82 0.60 -16.68
N THR A 347 2.55 0.86 -17.96
CA THR A 347 3.53 1.45 -18.89
C THR A 347 4.03 2.77 -18.32
N HIS A 348 3.13 3.62 -17.82
CA HIS A 348 3.52 4.86 -17.14
C HIS A 348 4.42 4.63 -15.91
N TYR A 349 4.15 3.61 -15.08
CA TYR A 349 4.99 3.29 -13.92
C TYR A 349 6.33 2.64 -14.27
N GLU A 350 6.37 1.85 -15.35
CA GLU A 350 7.59 1.25 -15.90
C GLU A 350 8.49 2.32 -16.55
N GLU A 351 7.87 3.22 -17.32
CA GLU A 351 8.54 4.27 -18.10
C GLU A 351 8.94 5.47 -17.27
N ARG A 352 8.26 5.75 -16.12
CA ARG A 352 8.50 6.92 -15.27
C ARG A 352 10.00 7.16 -15.15
N PRO A 353 10.54 8.13 -15.93
CA PRO A 353 11.84 8.67 -15.63
C PRO A 353 11.62 9.28 -14.26
N THR A 354 12.44 8.92 -13.29
CA THR A 354 12.45 9.73 -12.09
C THR A 354 12.70 11.16 -12.55
N LEU A 355 11.93 12.11 -12.02
CA LEU A 355 12.20 13.51 -12.32
C LEU A 355 13.61 13.90 -11.88
N ASP A 356 14.38 13.03 -11.21
CA ASP A 356 15.82 13.11 -10.99
C ASP A 356 16.58 13.49 -12.26
N ALA A 357 16.19 13.01 -13.46
CA ALA A 357 16.83 13.41 -14.71
C ALA A 357 16.48 14.85 -15.14
N VAL A 358 15.32 15.35 -14.74
CA VAL A 358 14.84 16.73 -14.96
C VAL A 358 15.31 17.67 -13.83
N ARG A 359 15.55 17.14 -12.63
CA ARG A 359 16.02 17.84 -11.43
C ARG A 359 17.54 17.88 -11.34
N GLY A 360 18.26 16.93 -11.93
CA GLY A 360 19.73 16.85 -11.80
C GLY A 360 20.22 16.65 -10.36
N ASP A 361 19.35 16.26 -9.44
CA ASP A 361 19.60 16.32 -8.00
C ASP A 361 19.84 14.91 -7.42
N ARG A 362 21.12 14.54 -7.28
CA ARG A 362 21.56 14.03 -5.96
C ARG A 362 21.26 15.17 -4.98
N HIS A 363 20.73 14.92 -3.79
CA HIS A 363 20.37 16.01 -2.86
C HIS A 363 21.62 16.85 -2.55
N ARG A 364 21.82 17.93 -3.32
CA ARG A 364 22.97 18.82 -3.22
C ARG A 364 22.98 19.43 -1.82
N THR A 365 24.16 19.65 -1.29
CA THR A 365 24.32 20.34 0.00
C THR A 365 23.60 21.68 -0.05
N THR A 366 22.67 21.91 0.86
CA THR A 366 21.91 23.15 1.06
C THR A 366 22.13 23.67 2.49
N LEU A 367 21.80 24.93 2.73
CA LEU A 367 21.74 25.50 4.08
C LEU A 367 20.34 25.29 4.66
N GLY A 368 20.26 24.67 5.82
CA GLY A 368 19.10 24.72 6.71
C GLY A 368 19.31 25.81 7.74
N LEU A 369 18.30 26.66 7.91
CA LEU A 369 18.23 27.74 8.89
C LEU A 369 17.14 27.38 9.89
N ASP A 370 17.51 27.25 11.16
CA ASP A 370 16.62 27.00 12.28
C ASP A 370 16.61 28.25 13.17
N ILE A 371 15.47 28.95 13.18
CA ILE A 371 15.18 30.16 13.97
C ILE A 371 13.69 30.15 14.32
N ASP A 372 13.29 30.74 15.45
CA ASP A 372 11.86 30.82 15.81
C ASP A 372 11.17 31.96 15.03
N ASP A 373 9.95 31.70 14.53
CA ASP A 373 9.21 32.70 13.73
C ASP A 373 8.84 33.97 14.53
N VAL A 374 8.77 33.87 15.86
CA VAL A 374 8.29 34.93 16.76
C VAL A 374 9.21 35.09 17.98
N HIS A 375 9.74 36.30 18.17
CA HIS A 375 10.61 36.65 19.30
C HIS A 375 10.06 37.85 20.08
N ALA A 376 10.39 37.91 21.37
CA ALA A 376 10.10 39.07 22.21
C ALA A 376 11.08 40.21 21.93
N GLU A 377 10.59 41.46 22.00
CA GLU A 377 11.41 42.66 21.81
C GLU A 377 12.68 42.65 22.68
N HIS A 378 13.79 43.12 22.10
CA HIS A 378 15.09 43.25 22.76
C HIS A 378 15.69 41.96 23.36
N THR A 379 15.16 40.79 23.02
CA THR A 379 15.71 39.50 23.43
C THR A 379 16.66 38.97 22.35
N PRO A 380 17.83 38.40 22.69
CA PRO A 380 18.71 37.79 21.68
C PRO A 380 17.99 36.74 20.84
N LEU A 381 18.31 36.70 19.54
CA LEU A 381 17.73 35.74 18.60
C LEU A 381 18.78 34.64 18.33
N PRO A 382 18.62 33.43 18.89
CA PRO A 382 19.51 32.33 18.57
C PRO A 382 19.28 31.87 17.13
N VAL A 383 20.37 31.73 16.38
CA VAL A 383 20.35 31.28 14.99
C VAL A 383 21.16 30.01 14.89
N HIS A 384 20.56 28.94 14.37
CA HIS A 384 21.25 27.68 14.10
C HIS A 384 21.23 27.38 12.61
N VAL A 385 22.39 27.04 12.06
CA VAL A 385 22.55 26.82 10.62
C VAL A 385 23.27 25.50 10.38
N ALA A 386 22.68 24.62 9.58
CA ALA A 386 23.23 23.32 9.28
C ALA A 386 23.33 23.09 7.77
N LEU A 387 24.41 22.48 7.30
CA LEU A 387 24.46 21.96 5.94
C LEU A 387 23.64 20.67 5.88
N ARG A 388 22.69 20.59 4.94
CA ARG A 388 21.76 19.45 4.76
C ARG A 388 21.91 18.90 3.35
N GLY A 389 21.67 17.60 3.15
CA GLY A 389 21.79 16.94 1.84
C GLY A 389 22.57 15.63 1.91
N GLU A 390 22.52 14.83 0.85
CA GLU A 390 23.14 13.49 0.80
C GLU A 390 24.68 13.56 0.72
N ASP A 391 25.21 14.59 0.05
CA ASP A 391 26.65 14.86 -0.04
C ASP A 391 27.11 15.91 1.01
N ALA A 392 26.25 16.32 1.95
CA ALA A 392 26.61 17.29 2.98
C ALA A 392 27.62 16.71 3.98
N PRO A 393 28.64 17.49 4.39
CA PRO A 393 29.56 17.06 5.44
C PRO A 393 28.80 16.86 6.76
N ALA A 394 29.23 15.90 7.58
CA ALA A 394 28.58 15.55 8.85
C ALA A 394 28.65 16.64 9.95
N GLY A 395 29.20 17.81 9.63
CA GLY A 395 29.33 18.99 10.49
C GLY A 395 30.03 20.14 9.75
N PRO A 396 30.31 21.28 10.41
CA PRO A 396 30.95 22.45 9.82
C PRO A 396 32.30 22.10 9.17
N PRO A 397 32.44 22.15 7.83
CA PRO A 397 33.71 21.89 7.17
C PRO A 397 34.74 23.00 7.49
N ALA A 398 36.01 22.62 7.57
CA ALA A 398 37.09 23.57 7.80
C ALA A 398 37.21 24.57 6.64
N GLY A 399 37.25 25.87 6.97
CA GLY A 399 37.44 26.95 5.99
C GLY A 399 36.17 27.46 5.30
N VAL A 400 34.99 26.98 5.69
CA VAL A 400 33.70 27.57 5.26
C VAL A 400 33.25 28.59 6.30
N GLU A 401 33.13 29.84 5.87
CA GLU A 401 32.59 30.94 6.66
C GLU A 401 31.09 31.09 6.40
N VAL A 402 30.33 31.35 7.46
CA VAL A 402 28.88 31.50 7.40
C VAL A 402 28.49 32.80 8.09
N TRP A 403 27.66 33.60 7.45
CA TRP A 403 27.23 34.92 7.91
C TRP A 403 25.71 35.00 7.95
N ALA A 404 25.16 35.62 8.99
CA ALA A 404 23.75 35.99 9.05
C ALA A 404 23.62 37.51 8.96
N THR A 405 22.76 37.98 8.08
CA THR A 405 22.36 39.37 7.94
C THR A 405 20.90 39.52 8.31
N LEU A 406 20.60 40.38 9.29
CA LEU A 406 19.23 40.73 9.71
C LEU A 406 18.88 42.14 9.25
N ARG A 407 17.74 42.29 8.58
CA ARG A 407 17.24 43.57 8.05
C ARG A 407 15.76 43.74 8.33
N PRO A 408 15.24 44.95 8.59
CA PRO A 408 13.79 45.18 8.56
C PRO A 408 13.24 44.81 7.17
N ALA A 409 12.16 44.02 7.10
CA ALA A 409 11.65 43.45 5.85
C ALA A 409 11.23 44.52 4.82
N ASP A 410 10.88 45.73 5.27
CA ASP A 410 10.51 46.87 4.42
C ASP A 410 11.74 47.64 3.88
N SER A 411 12.96 47.20 4.17
CA SER A 411 14.19 47.88 3.73
C SER A 411 14.49 47.58 2.25
N PRO A 412 14.99 48.56 1.47
CA PRO A 412 15.43 48.30 0.10
C PRO A 412 16.63 47.32 0.06
N PRO A 413 16.81 46.56 -1.04
CA PRO A 413 17.95 45.65 -1.19
C PRO A 413 19.28 46.38 -0.99
N GLY A 414 20.13 45.88 -0.07
CA GLY A 414 21.39 46.52 0.31
C GLY A 414 21.28 47.63 1.36
N GLY A 415 20.11 47.78 1.99
CA GLY A 415 19.90 48.68 3.13
C GLY A 415 20.69 48.28 4.39
N PRO A 416 20.73 49.13 5.42
CA PRO A 416 21.46 48.87 6.66
C PRO A 416 20.90 47.60 7.33
N GLY A 417 21.77 46.62 7.54
CA GLY A 417 21.47 45.39 8.26
C GLY A 417 22.55 45.09 9.29
N VAL A 418 22.21 44.26 10.27
CA VAL A 418 23.19 43.74 11.23
C VAL A 418 23.71 42.43 10.67
N GLU A 419 24.99 42.39 10.37
CA GLU A 419 25.69 41.21 9.89
C GLU A 419 26.54 40.59 11.01
N VAL A 420 26.43 39.28 11.19
CA VAL A 420 27.13 38.53 12.25
C VAL A 420 27.67 37.23 11.68
N ALA A 421 28.97 36.96 11.91
CA ALA A 421 29.56 35.67 11.59
C ALA A 421 29.05 34.58 12.55
N LEU A 422 28.74 33.40 12.02
CA LEU A 422 28.37 32.25 12.82
C LEU A 422 29.62 31.44 13.20
N ALA A 423 29.67 31.03 14.47
CA ALA A 423 30.71 30.15 14.98
C ALA A 423 30.36 28.69 14.68
N ALA A 424 31.34 27.90 14.23
CA ALA A 424 31.18 26.46 14.12
C ALA A 424 31.07 25.83 15.51
N ASP A 425 29.96 25.14 15.78
CA ASP A 425 29.77 24.31 16.97
C ASP A 425 29.94 22.83 16.62
N SER A 426 31.10 22.28 16.96
CA SER A 426 31.43 20.88 16.74
C SER A 426 30.57 19.89 17.55
N THR A 427 29.90 20.33 18.61
CA THR A 427 29.09 19.47 19.47
C THR A 427 27.69 19.25 18.90
N SER A 428 27.06 20.31 18.38
CA SER A 428 25.77 20.21 17.68
C SER A 428 25.90 19.87 16.20
N GLY A 429 27.09 20.05 15.63
CA GLY A 429 27.33 19.86 14.19
C GLY A 429 26.74 20.98 13.33
N THR A 430 26.53 22.17 13.90
CA THR A 430 25.94 23.33 13.22
C THR A 430 26.83 24.57 13.35
N TYR A 431 26.50 25.61 12.60
CA TYR A 431 26.97 26.97 12.83
C TYR A 431 25.95 27.68 13.72
N VAL A 432 26.41 28.50 14.67
CA VAL A 432 25.55 29.19 15.63
C VAL A 432 25.96 30.64 15.81
N CYS A 433 24.98 31.53 15.99
CA CYS A 433 25.20 32.87 16.52
C CYS A 433 23.99 33.35 17.32
N GLU A 434 24.16 34.47 18.01
CA GLU A 434 23.05 35.22 18.60
C GLU A 434 23.02 36.60 17.96
N LEU A 435 21.90 36.92 17.31
CA LEU A 435 21.67 38.27 16.80
C LEU A 435 21.14 39.15 17.94
N ILE A 436 21.56 40.42 17.94
CA ILE A 436 21.09 41.40 18.92
C ILE A 436 19.57 41.56 18.78
N GLY A 437 18.87 41.54 19.93
CA GLY A 437 17.43 41.72 19.99
C GLY A 437 16.97 43.02 19.34
N GLN A 438 15.99 42.92 18.46
CA GLN A 438 15.46 44.04 17.69
C GLN A 438 14.23 44.68 18.39
N PRO A 439 13.86 45.92 18.05
CA PRO A 439 12.55 46.46 18.41
C PRO A 439 11.42 45.73 17.64
N PRO A 440 10.15 45.89 18.05
CA PRO A 440 9.02 45.26 17.38
C PRO A 440 8.96 45.57 15.88
N GLY A 441 8.71 44.53 15.07
CA GLY A 441 8.70 44.64 13.61
C GLY A 441 8.91 43.29 12.93
N VAL A 442 8.81 43.29 11.60
CA VAL A 442 9.13 42.12 10.77
C VAL A 442 10.52 42.32 10.17
N TYR A 443 11.36 41.31 10.32
CA TYR A 443 12.74 41.32 9.85
C TYR A 443 12.97 40.14 8.90
N GLU A 444 13.72 40.37 7.84
CA GLU A 444 14.28 39.33 7.01
C GLU A 444 15.66 38.96 7.53
N ILE A 445 15.89 37.66 7.73
CA ILE A 445 17.20 37.10 8.01
C ILE A 445 17.70 36.36 6.77
N THR A 446 18.90 36.71 6.31
CA THR A 446 19.59 36.01 5.22
C THR A 446 20.85 35.38 5.77
N VAL A 447 21.04 34.09 5.55
CA VAL A 447 22.27 33.37 5.90
C VAL A 447 22.99 32.97 4.63
N GLU A 448 24.28 33.28 4.56
CA GLU A 448 25.16 32.98 3.42
C GLU A 448 26.34 32.13 3.88
N ALA A 449 26.68 31.10 3.12
CA ALA A 449 27.88 30.30 3.30
C ALA A 449 28.68 30.28 1.99
N GLU A 450 29.93 30.71 2.03
CA GLU A 450 30.77 30.81 0.84
C GLU A 450 31.63 29.57 0.65
N ALA A 451 31.88 29.22 -0.62
CA ALA A 451 32.82 28.18 -1.02
C ALA A 451 32.60 26.80 -0.35
N VAL A 452 31.33 26.40 -0.13
CA VAL A 452 30.99 25.11 0.47
C VAL A 452 31.49 23.95 -0.42
N PRO A 453 32.29 23.01 0.11
CA PRO A 453 32.85 21.91 -0.69
C PRO A 453 31.79 21.13 -1.45
N GLY A 454 31.90 21.09 -2.78
CA GLY A 454 30.97 20.38 -3.65
C GLY A 454 29.64 21.10 -3.94
N ALA A 455 29.39 22.27 -3.34
CA ALA A 455 28.14 23.01 -3.47
C ALA A 455 28.29 24.49 -3.86
N GLY A 456 29.48 25.09 -3.68
CA GLY A 456 29.71 26.51 -3.98
C GLY A 456 29.08 27.41 -2.92
N ASP A 457 28.62 28.59 -3.33
CA ASP A 457 28.00 29.55 -2.41
C ASP A 457 26.53 29.18 -2.18
N LEU A 458 26.11 29.16 -0.93
CA LEU A 458 24.76 28.78 -0.50
C LEU A 458 24.12 29.94 0.26
N THR A 459 22.80 30.08 0.12
CA THR A 459 22.02 31.10 0.83
C THR A 459 20.71 30.50 1.33
N ALA A 460 20.28 30.92 2.52
CA ALA A 460 18.95 30.67 3.07
C ALA A 460 18.34 32.00 3.56
N THR A 461 17.02 32.13 3.50
CA THR A 461 16.34 33.35 3.94
C THR A 461 15.05 33.00 4.66
N ASP A 462 14.73 33.76 5.72
CA ASP A 462 13.49 33.62 6.47
C ASP A 462 12.98 34.97 6.99
N LEU A 463 11.73 34.99 7.48
CA LEU A 463 11.10 36.14 8.12
C LEU A 463 10.90 35.89 9.61
N VAL A 464 11.39 36.82 10.42
CA VAL A 464 11.23 36.82 11.87
C VAL A 464 10.35 37.97 12.30
N THR A 465 9.35 37.67 13.14
CA THR A 465 8.50 38.69 13.75
C THR A 465 8.93 38.96 15.18
N VAL A 466 9.29 40.21 15.48
CA VAL A 466 9.55 40.65 16.85
C VAL A 466 8.30 41.36 17.37
N VAL A 467 7.79 40.88 18.50
CA VAL A 467 6.58 41.41 19.14
C VAL A 467 6.93 42.05 20.47
N SER A 468 6.26 43.16 20.80
CA SER A 468 6.17 43.60 22.19
C SER A 468 5.36 42.57 22.98
N PRO A 469 5.73 42.30 24.25
CA PRO A 469 4.99 41.37 25.10
C PRO A 469 3.52 41.75 25.35
#